data_AF-A0A261AV90-F1
#
_entry.id   AF-A0A261AV90-F1
#
_cell.length_a   1.000
_cell.length_b   1.000
_cell.length_c   1.000
_cell.angle_alpha   90.00
_cell.angle_beta   90.00
_cell.angle_gamma   90.00
#
_symmetry.space_group_name_H-M   'P 1'
#
loop_
_entity.id
_entity.type
_entity.pdbx_description
1 polymer ?
#
loop_
_entity_poly.entity_id
_entity_poly.type
_entity_poly.pdbx_seq_one_letter_code
_entity_poly.pdbx_strand_id
1 'polypeptide(L)'
;MHYLLSRLLHQRQLNVSAQLFNVSHYDVITDMSNTFSSLKEIINAPSYPSNKVDQSVVEIVIARLTAAIRETGSIESYAAELVDVLDEVLRHPMTSLNEKSQDVDSPHCKIASDLLSSLFMHYSNKSVMTLTIPVALKCLNSENAELVKNTTSYISLAAIHNRKSLSSHALQIISNVVRGNYSLIQVLIPYLPRFDVYLLSPQMSTALLNIYMSLISQNRTKSLAQFMPTLKLAAQSNEFINNRTTICK
;
A
#
# COMPACT_ATOMS: atom_id res chain seq x y z
N MET A 1 7.97 26.69 -11.23
CA MET A 1 6.89 26.30 -10.30
C MET A 1 5.83 27.38 -10.40
N HIS A 2 4.55 27.05 -10.45
CA HIS A 2 3.49 28.08 -10.49
C HIS A 2 3.59 29.01 -9.27
N TYR A 3 3.41 30.32 -9.44
CA TYR A 3 3.68 31.30 -8.38
C TYR A 3 2.81 31.07 -7.12
N LEU A 4 1.56 30.61 -7.27
CA LEU A 4 0.69 30.27 -6.14
C LEU A 4 1.19 29.04 -5.35
N LEU A 5 1.75 28.04 -6.04
CA LEU A 5 2.40 26.90 -5.38
C LEU A 5 3.63 27.37 -4.61
N SER A 6 4.43 28.28 -5.20
CA SER A 6 5.59 28.86 -4.51
C SER A 6 5.19 29.66 -3.27
N ARG A 7 4.09 30.44 -3.31
CA ARG A 7 3.58 31.16 -2.14
C ARG A 7 3.08 30.23 -1.03
N LEU A 8 2.47 29.10 -1.39
CA LEU A 8 2.10 28.08 -0.40
C LEU A 8 3.32 27.37 0.18
N LEU A 9 4.18 26.85 -0.68
CA LEU A 9 5.33 26.01 -0.29
C LEU A 9 6.46 26.78 0.36
N HIS A 10 6.70 28.06 0.02
CA HIS A 10 7.81 28.82 0.61
C HIS A 10 7.35 29.85 1.63
N GLN A 11 6.15 30.43 1.45
CA GLN A 11 5.66 31.52 2.30
C GLN A 11 4.51 31.10 3.22
N ARG A 12 4.05 29.85 3.14
CA ARG A 12 2.95 29.32 3.96
C ARG A 12 1.64 30.11 3.88
N GLN A 13 1.41 30.78 2.75
CA GLN A 13 0.27 31.67 2.57
C GLN A 13 -1.00 30.89 2.19
N LEU A 14 -1.69 30.34 3.19
CA LEU A 14 -2.89 29.52 3.00
C LEU A 14 -4.04 30.24 2.29
N ASN A 15 -4.12 31.57 2.38
CA ASN A 15 -5.16 32.38 1.75
C ASN A 15 -5.14 32.31 0.20
N VAL A 16 -4.04 31.87 -0.41
CA VAL A 16 -3.94 31.73 -1.87
C VAL A 16 -4.47 30.38 -2.39
N SER A 17 -4.83 29.46 -1.49
CA SER A 17 -5.34 28.13 -1.83
C SER A 17 -6.57 28.18 -2.75
N ALA A 18 -7.56 29.03 -2.44
CA ALA A 18 -8.75 29.19 -3.27
C ALA A 18 -8.41 29.63 -4.71
N GLN A 19 -7.42 30.51 -4.87
CA GLN A 19 -6.96 30.93 -6.19
C GLN A 19 -6.23 29.79 -6.91
N LEU A 20 -5.45 28.98 -6.19
CA LEU A 20 -4.74 27.83 -6.76
C LEU A 20 -5.69 26.80 -7.38
N PHE A 21 -6.86 26.58 -6.77
CA PHE A 21 -7.86 25.65 -7.32
C PHE A 21 -8.51 26.15 -8.62
N ASN A 22 -8.46 27.45 -8.91
CA ASN A 22 -8.94 28.03 -10.17
C ASN A 22 -7.88 28.03 -11.29
N VAL A 23 -6.61 27.73 -10.98
CA VAL A 23 -5.54 27.61 -11.98
C VAL A 23 -5.80 26.40 -12.87
N SER A 24 -5.54 26.50 -14.17
CA SER A 24 -5.72 25.37 -15.08
C SER A 24 -4.84 24.18 -14.68
N HIS A 25 -5.31 22.96 -14.91
CA HIS A 25 -4.54 21.76 -14.55
C HIS A 25 -3.23 21.66 -15.33
N TYR A 26 -3.19 22.16 -16.57
CA TYR A 26 -1.97 22.23 -17.38
C TYR A 26 -0.93 23.19 -16.79
N ASP A 27 -1.36 24.36 -16.29
CA ASP A 27 -0.44 25.32 -15.67
C ASP A 27 0.13 24.79 -14.35
N VAL A 28 -0.63 23.99 -13.59
CA VAL A 28 -0.15 23.34 -12.36
C VAL A 28 1.01 22.38 -12.64
N ILE A 29 0.96 21.63 -13.75
CA ILE A 29 1.95 20.58 -14.04
C ILE A 29 3.23 21.07 -14.76
N THR A 30 3.31 22.35 -15.14
CA THR A 30 4.45 22.90 -15.92
C THR A 30 5.82 22.86 -15.21
N ASP A 31 5.87 22.73 -13.88
CA ASP A 31 7.13 22.52 -13.13
C ASP A 31 6.87 21.78 -11.81
N MET A 32 6.67 20.47 -11.93
CA MET A 32 6.34 19.56 -10.82
C MET A 32 7.58 19.16 -10.02
N SER A 33 8.76 19.05 -10.64
CA SER A 33 9.97 18.57 -9.97
C SER A 33 10.38 19.46 -8.80
N ASN A 34 10.34 20.78 -8.99
CA ASN A 34 10.59 21.74 -7.90
C ASN A 34 9.49 21.65 -6.83
N THR A 35 8.24 21.43 -7.24
CA THR A 35 7.10 21.34 -6.32
C THR A 35 7.21 20.13 -5.41
N PHE A 36 7.54 18.96 -5.97
CA PHE A 36 7.78 17.74 -5.19
C PHE A 36 9.00 17.86 -4.29
N SER A 37 10.07 18.53 -4.73
CA SER A 37 11.26 18.75 -3.91
C SER A 37 10.94 19.56 -2.66
N SER A 38 10.32 20.74 -2.83
CA SER A 38 9.89 21.57 -1.70
C SER A 38 8.84 20.87 -0.82
N LEU A 39 7.95 20.06 -1.40
CA LEU A 39 6.98 19.28 -0.63
C LEU A 39 7.67 18.29 0.33
N LYS A 40 8.67 17.54 -0.17
CA LYS A 40 9.44 16.58 0.65
C LYS A 40 10.23 17.26 1.77
N GLU A 41 10.80 18.44 1.51
CA GLU A 41 11.47 19.23 2.55
C GLU A 41 10.54 19.54 3.73
N ILE A 42 9.29 19.88 3.46
CA ILE A 42 8.28 20.17 4.50
C ILE A 42 7.89 18.88 5.22
N ILE A 43 7.59 17.80 4.49
CA ILE A 43 7.17 16.50 5.06
C ILE A 43 8.24 15.92 5.99
N ASN A 44 9.52 16.12 5.67
CA ASN A 44 10.65 15.61 6.43
C ASN A 44 11.09 16.52 7.58
N ALA A 45 10.52 17.71 7.70
CA ALA A 45 10.85 18.61 8.80
C ALA A 45 10.45 17.97 10.15
N PRO A 46 11.32 17.95 11.17
CA PRO A 46 10.97 17.42 12.49
C PRO A 46 9.78 18.13 13.15
N SER A 47 9.54 19.40 12.77
CA SER A 47 8.39 20.19 13.23
C SER A 47 7.09 19.86 12.51
N TYR A 48 7.10 19.09 11.43
CA TYR A 48 5.93 18.81 10.61
C TYR A 48 4.75 18.20 11.41
N PRO A 49 4.95 17.20 12.29
CA PRO A 49 3.85 16.62 13.05
C PRO A 49 3.11 17.59 13.98
N SER A 50 3.76 18.68 14.41
CA SER A 50 3.17 19.69 15.29
C SER A 50 2.79 20.99 14.58
N ASN A 51 3.26 21.23 13.35
CA ASN A 51 2.99 22.45 12.59
C ASN A 51 1.74 22.30 11.70
N LYS A 52 0.58 22.76 12.21
CA LYS A 52 -0.70 22.72 11.48
C LYS A 52 -0.69 23.49 10.15
N VAL A 53 0.14 24.54 10.04
CA VAL A 53 0.24 25.32 8.80
C VAL A 53 0.96 24.51 7.73
N ASP A 54 2.08 23.86 8.09
CA ASP A 54 2.80 22.97 7.19
C ASP A 54 1.92 21.80 6.74
N GLN A 55 1.18 21.19 7.67
CA GLN A 55 0.21 20.12 7.36
C GLN A 55 -0.82 20.58 6.35
N SER A 56 -1.44 21.75 6.57
CA SER A 56 -2.42 22.31 5.65
C SER A 56 -1.83 22.60 4.27
N VAL A 57 -0.60 23.12 4.21
CA VAL A 57 0.11 23.36 2.94
C VAL A 57 0.32 22.05 2.19
N VAL A 58 0.83 21.01 2.86
CA VAL A 58 1.10 19.71 2.23
C VAL A 58 -0.18 19.07 1.72
N GLU A 59 -1.26 19.07 2.51
CA GLU A 59 -2.56 18.53 2.11
C GLU A 59 -3.12 19.25 0.87
N ILE A 60 -3.11 20.59 0.87
CA ILE A 60 -3.61 21.39 -0.26
C ILE A 60 -2.78 21.12 -1.53
N VAL A 61 -1.46 21.08 -1.40
CA VAL A 61 -0.56 20.85 -2.53
C VAL A 61 -0.78 19.44 -3.07
N ILE A 62 -0.78 18.40 -2.24
CA ILE A 62 -1.02 17.02 -2.70
C ILE A 62 -2.38 16.88 -3.37
N ALA A 63 -3.44 17.43 -2.78
CA ALA A 63 -4.78 17.42 -3.37
C ALA A 63 -4.80 18.11 -4.74
N ARG A 64 -4.10 19.25 -4.88
CA ARG A 64 -4.02 19.97 -6.16
C ARG A 64 -3.21 19.20 -7.20
N LEU A 65 -2.06 18.63 -6.81
CA LEU A 65 -1.19 17.89 -7.71
C LEU A 65 -1.86 16.61 -8.23
N THR A 66 -2.42 15.81 -7.33
CA THR A 66 -3.14 14.57 -7.69
C THR A 66 -4.36 14.86 -8.56
N ALA A 67 -5.11 15.95 -8.30
CA ALA A 67 -6.18 16.39 -9.18
C ALA A 67 -5.65 16.79 -10.57
N ALA A 68 -4.61 17.61 -10.66
CA ALA A 68 -4.05 18.02 -11.95
C ALA A 68 -3.52 16.84 -12.78
N ILE A 69 -2.82 15.90 -12.15
CA ILE A 69 -2.32 14.68 -12.81
C ILE A 69 -3.49 13.84 -13.36
N ARG A 70 -4.55 13.67 -12.56
CA ARG A 70 -5.74 12.92 -12.97
C ARG A 70 -6.46 13.58 -14.14
N GLU A 71 -6.78 14.87 -14.04
CA GLU A 71 -7.56 15.58 -15.07
C GLU A 71 -6.79 15.77 -16.38
N THR A 72 -5.46 15.79 -16.33
CA THR A 72 -4.60 15.83 -17.53
C THR A 72 -4.26 14.44 -18.08
N GLY A 73 -4.64 13.36 -17.40
CA GLY A 73 -4.32 11.99 -17.80
C GLY A 73 -2.82 11.67 -17.79
N SER A 74 -2.02 12.41 -17.02
CA SER A 74 -0.55 12.39 -17.08
C SER A 74 0.12 11.49 -16.03
N ILE A 75 -0.62 10.54 -15.44
CA ILE A 75 -0.12 9.71 -14.34
C ILE A 75 1.20 8.98 -14.66
N GLU A 76 1.39 8.49 -15.89
CA GLU A 76 2.61 7.77 -16.27
C GLU A 76 3.85 8.67 -16.20
N SER A 77 3.69 9.97 -16.39
CA SER A 77 4.78 10.94 -16.33
C SER A 77 5.17 11.32 -14.91
N TYR A 78 4.28 11.15 -13.93
CA TYR A 78 4.46 11.63 -12.55
C TYR A 78 4.34 10.53 -11.48
N ALA A 79 4.07 9.29 -11.87
CA ALA A 79 3.94 8.18 -10.95
C ALA A 79 5.22 7.92 -10.15
N ALA A 80 6.40 8.11 -10.77
CA ALA A 80 7.68 7.92 -10.09
C ALA A 80 7.84 8.91 -8.93
N GLU A 81 7.54 10.19 -9.15
CA GLU A 81 7.62 11.24 -8.15
C GLU A 81 6.56 11.09 -7.05
N LEU A 82 5.33 10.70 -7.39
CA LEU A 82 4.30 10.41 -6.39
C LEU A 82 4.67 9.21 -5.51
N VAL A 83 5.24 8.17 -6.11
CA VAL A 83 5.72 6.99 -5.39
C VAL A 83 6.93 7.34 -4.52
N ASP A 84 7.82 8.22 -4.98
CA ASP A 84 8.96 8.72 -4.20
C ASP A 84 8.49 9.53 -2.97
N VAL A 85 7.48 10.41 -3.13
CA VAL A 85 6.87 11.11 -1.99
C VAL A 85 6.21 10.11 -1.03
N LEU A 86 5.49 9.11 -1.54
CA LEU A 86 4.91 8.06 -0.69
C LEU A 86 6.00 7.32 0.09
N ASP A 87 7.10 6.93 -0.57
CA ASP A 87 8.20 6.23 0.08
C ASP A 87 8.85 7.07 1.18
N GLU A 88 8.98 8.38 0.96
CA GLU A 88 9.48 9.33 1.95
C GLU A 88 8.55 9.43 3.16
N VAL A 89 7.23 9.56 2.92
CA VAL A 89 6.20 9.65 3.96
C VAL A 89 6.21 8.41 4.84
N LEU A 90 6.40 7.21 4.27
CA LEU A 90 6.42 5.95 5.00
C LEU A 90 7.63 5.74 5.90
N ARG A 91 8.62 6.64 5.88
CA ARG A 91 9.75 6.65 6.83
C ARG A 91 9.39 7.28 8.18
N HIS A 92 8.22 7.89 8.28
CA HIS A 92 7.72 8.54 9.49
C HIS A 92 6.67 7.69 10.20
N PRO A 93 6.41 7.92 11.50
CA PRO A 93 5.36 7.22 12.23
C PRO A 93 3.97 7.47 11.61
N MET A 94 3.17 6.40 11.45
CA MET A 94 1.80 6.46 10.90
C MET A 94 0.73 6.70 11.97
N THR A 95 1.13 6.71 13.24
CA THR A 95 0.28 6.99 14.39
C THR A 95 0.96 8.07 15.24
N SER A 96 0.14 8.84 15.96
CA SER A 96 0.60 9.84 16.92
C SER A 96 -0.35 9.87 18.11
N LEU A 97 0.15 10.27 19.27
CA LEU A 97 -0.69 10.42 20.46
C LEU A 97 -1.36 11.78 20.46
N ASN A 98 -2.68 11.80 20.64
CA ASN A 98 -3.40 13.05 20.89
C ASN A 98 -3.24 13.51 22.36
N GLU A 99 -3.83 14.66 22.70
CA GLU A 99 -3.81 15.23 24.06
C GLU A 99 -4.39 14.30 25.14
N LYS A 100 -5.16 13.28 24.74
CA LYS A 100 -5.77 12.27 25.62
C LYS A 100 -4.98 10.97 25.65
N SER A 101 -3.76 10.94 25.11
CA SER A 101 -2.92 9.75 24.97
C SER A 101 -3.58 8.61 24.20
N GLN A 102 -4.42 8.95 23.22
CA GLN A 102 -5.00 7.99 22.29
C GLN A 102 -4.24 8.03 20.97
N ASP A 103 -4.00 6.86 20.40
CA ASP A 103 -3.45 6.74 19.05
C ASP A 103 -4.45 7.32 18.04
N VAL A 104 -3.99 8.31 17.28
CA VAL A 104 -4.68 8.90 16.14
C VAL A 104 -3.76 8.87 14.93
N ASP A 105 -4.36 8.99 13.74
CA ASP A 105 -3.60 9.09 12.50
C ASP A 105 -2.60 10.25 12.58
N SER A 106 -1.34 9.98 12.27
CA SER A 106 -0.37 11.05 12.10
C SER A 106 -0.68 11.83 10.82
N PRO A 107 -0.19 13.08 10.68
CA PRO A 107 -0.29 13.82 9.42
C PRO A 107 0.33 13.07 8.23
N HIS A 108 1.37 12.27 8.46
CA HIS A 108 1.98 11.39 7.46
C HIS A 108 1.04 10.26 7.03
N CYS A 109 0.28 9.67 7.95
CA CYS A 109 -0.70 8.62 7.63
C CYS A 109 -1.79 9.10 6.68
N LYS A 110 -2.29 10.32 6.90
CA LYS A 110 -3.29 10.94 6.02
C LYS A 110 -2.73 11.12 4.60
N ILE A 111 -1.51 11.64 4.49
CA ILE A 111 -0.82 11.78 3.18
C ILE A 111 -0.62 10.42 2.51
N ALA A 112 -0.13 9.42 3.25
CA ALA A 112 0.07 8.08 2.71
C ALA A 112 -1.24 7.50 2.17
N SER A 113 -2.34 7.70 2.90
CA SER A 113 -3.68 7.25 2.50
C SER A 113 -4.16 7.93 1.22
N ASP A 114 -3.98 9.25 1.11
CA ASP A 114 -4.36 10.03 -0.08
C ASP A 114 -3.54 9.64 -1.31
N LEU A 115 -2.22 9.49 -1.15
CA LEU A 115 -1.31 9.07 -2.23
C LEU A 115 -1.60 7.64 -2.68
N LEU A 116 -1.80 6.70 -1.75
CA LEU A 116 -2.19 5.33 -2.09
C LEU A 116 -3.51 5.31 -2.85
N SER A 117 -4.53 6.00 -2.36
CA SER A 117 -5.83 6.11 -3.04
C SER A 117 -5.64 6.63 -4.46
N SER A 118 -4.93 7.75 -4.64
CA SER A 118 -4.68 8.35 -5.95
C SER A 118 -3.91 7.44 -6.90
N LEU A 119 -2.86 6.76 -6.44
CA LEU A 119 -2.06 5.86 -7.28
C LEU A 119 -2.86 4.62 -7.67
N PHE A 120 -3.61 4.03 -6.74
CA PHE A 120 -4.41 2.84 -6.98
C PHE A 120 -5.70 3.11 -7.77
N MET A 121 -6.12 4.36 -8.00
CA MET A 121 -7.11 4.67 -9.05
C MET A 121 -6.66 4.16 -10.43
N HIS A 122 -5.36 4.01 -10.65
CA HIS A 122 -4.76 3.50 -11.87
C HIS A 122 -4.29 2.04 -11.74
N TYR A 123 -4.97 1.23 -10.92
CA TYR A 123 -4.60 -0.17 -10.65
C TYR A 123 -4.52 -1.06 -11.90
N SER A 124 -5.13 -0.69 -13.02
CA SER A 124 -5.04 -1.43 -14.28
C SER A 124 -3.79 -1.08 -15.11
N ASN A 125 -3.13 0.05 -14.80
CA ASN A 125 -1.93 0.50 -15.51
C ASN A 125 -0.67 -0.18 -14.95
N LYS A 126 -0.04 -1.01 -15.79
CA LYS A 126 1.15 -1.79 -15.44
C LYS A 126 2.38 -0.93 -15.16
N SER A 127 2.57 0.17 -15.88
CA SER A 127 3.74 1.05 -15.70
C SER A 127 3.71 1.67 -14.29
N VAL A 128 2.55 2.25 -13.93
CA VAL A 128 2.27 2.83 -12.61
C VAL A 128 2.37 1.77 -11.51
N MET A 129 1.69 0.64 -11.66
CA MET A 129 1.68 -0.41 -10.63
C MET A 129 3.03 -1.09 -10.41
N THR A 130 3.92 -1.09 -11.40
CA THR A 130 5.30 -1.60 -11.24
C THR A 130 6.09 -0.72 -10.26
N LEU A 131 5.82 0.58 -10.21
CA LEU A 131 6.42 1.52 -9.27
C LEU A 131 5.70 1.50 -7.91
N THR A 132 4.36 1.50 -7.92
CA THR A 132 3.55 1.66 -6.70
C THR A 132 3.55 0.44 -5.79
N ILE A 133 3.42 -0.77 -6.34
CA ILE A 133 3.25 -2.00 -5.53
C ILE A 133 4.40 -2.23 -4.53
N PRO A 134 5.69 -2.13 -4.92
CA PRO A 134 6.80 -2.31 -3.99
C PRO A 134 6.73 -1.38 -2.77
N VAL A 135 6.36 -0.11 -2.98
CA VAL A 135 6.27 0.88 -1.90
C VAL A 135 5.01 0.65 -1.07
N ALA A 136 3.86 0.37 -1.69
CA ALA A 136 2.62 0.06 -0.98
C ALA A 136 2.73 -1.17 -0.08
N LEU A 137 3.52 -2.18 -0.46
CA LEU A 137 3.76 -3.35 0.38
C LEU A 137 4.46 -3.01 1.71
N LYS A 138 5.20 -1.89 1.79
CA LYS A 138 5.79 -1.40 3.05
C LYS A 138 4.70 -0.98 4.04
N CYS A 139 3.58 -0.44 3.56
CA CYS A 139 2.45 -0.02 4.40
C CYS A 139 1.80 -1.20 5.13
N LEU A 140 1.92 -2.43 4.62
CA LEU A 140 1.38 -3.61 5.31
C LEU A 140 2.08 -3.91 6.64
N ASN A 141 3.27 -3.34 6.86
CA ASN A 141 3.99 -3.43 8.12
C ASN A 141 3.70 -2.26 9.08
N SER A 142 2.81 -1.33 8.68
CA SER A 142 2.45 -0.17 9.50
C SER A 142 1.75 -0.56 10.80
N GLU A 143 1.92 0.27 11.83
CA GLU A 143 1.19 0.19 13.10
C GLU A 143 -0.28 0.62 12.93
N ASN A 144 -0.59 1.38 11.87
CA ASN A 144 -1.94 1.84 11.60
C ASN A 144 -2.78 0.75 10.91
N ALA A 145 -3.70 0.15 11.67
CA ALA A 145 -4.53 -0.97 11.20
C ALA A 145 -5.44 -0.60 10.01
N GLU A 146 -5.94 0.63 9.95
CA GLU A 146 -6.79 1.10 8.84
C GLU A 146 -5.97 1.25 7.55
N LEU A 147 -4.78 1.83 7.63
CA LEU A 147 -3.84 1.91 6.51
C LEU A 147 -3.48 0.52 5.98
N VAL A 148 -3.19 -0.45 6.86
CA VAL A 148 -2.91 -1.85 6.48
C VAL A 148 -4.12 -2.45 5.74
N LYS A 149 -5.33 -2.27 6.29
CA LYS A 149 -6.58 -2.80 5.71
C LYS A 149 -6.87 -2.19 4.34
N ASN A 150 -6.72 -0.88 4.19
CA ASN A 150 -6.95 -0.16 2.93
C ASN A 150 -5.92 -0.59 1.88
N THR A 151 -4.64 -0.63 2.26
CA THR A 151 -3.55 -1.09 1.37
C THR A 151 -3.75 -2.53 0.92
N THR A 152 -4.21 -3.40 1.81
CA THR A 152 -4.54 -4.78 1.48
C THR A 152 -5.63 -4.87 0.41
N SER A 153 -6.65 -4.03 0.51
CA SER A 153 -7.75 -3.97 -0.46
C SER A 153 -7.24 -3.50 -1.82
N TYR A 154 -6.39 -2.47 -1.85
CA TYR A 154 -5.75 -1.96 -3.06
C TYR A 154 -4.86 -2.99 -3.75
N ILE A 155 -4.01 -3.70 -3.00
CA ILE A 155 -3.17 -4.78 -3.53
C ILE A 155 -4.03 -5.90 -4.11
N SER A 156 -5.13 -6.25 -3.43
CA SER A 156 -6.07 -7.27 -3.91
C SER A 156 -6.72 -6.88 -5.25
N LEU A 157 -7.06 -5.60 -5.43
CA LEU A 157 -7.57 -5.08 -6.71
C LEU A 157 -6.49 -5.09 -7.81
N ALA A 158 -5.28 -4.60 -7.50
CA ALA A 158 -4.18 -4.58 -8.45
C ALA A 158 -3.74 -5.99 -8.90
N ALA A 159 -3.96 -7.01 -8.07
CA ALA A 159 -3.68 -8.41 -8.40
C ALA A 159 -4.44 -8.95 -9.60
N ILE A 160 -5.62 -8.39 -9.92
CA ILE A 160 -6.41 -8.82 -11.07
C ILE A 160 -5.66 -8.54 -12.37
N HIS A 161 -5.01 -7.38 -12.48
CA HIS A 161 -4.37 -6.89 -13.71
C HIS A 161 -2.83 -7.01 -13.72
N ASN A 162 -2.18 -7.06 -12.55
CA ASN A 162 -0.72 -6.93 -12.41
C ASN A 162 -0.05 -8.15 -11.78
N ARG A 163 -0.56 -9.35 -12.10
CA ARG A 163 -0.07 -10.63 -11.55
C ARG A 163 1.47 -10.70 -11.58
N LYS A 164 2.09 -10.46 -12.75
CA LYS A 164 3.55 -10.54 -12.91
C LYS A 164 4.31 -9.67 -11.91
N SER A 165 3.93 -8.40 -11.73
CA SER A 165 4.58 -7.49 -10.77
C SER A 165 4.46 -7.99 -9.34
N LEU A 166 3.29 -8.52 -8.94
CA LEU A 166 3.08 -9.09 -7.60
C LEU A 166 3.85 -10.39 -7.36
N SER A 167 4.09 -11.20 -8.40
CA SER A 167 4.83 -12.46 -8.26
C SER A 167 6.26 -12.25 -7.75
N SER A 168 6.89 -11.12 -8.12
CA SER A 168 8.23 -10.75 -7.62
C SER A 168 8.25 -10.39 -6.13
N HIS A 169 7.08 -10.16 -5.54
CA HIS A 169 6.90 -9.78 -4.13
C HIS A 169 6.19 -10.87 -3.32
N ALA A 170 6.10 -12.10 -3.86
CA ALA A 170 5.33 -13.19 -3.26
C ALA A 170 5.75 -13.48 -1.80
N LEU A 171 7.05 -13.46 -1.49
CA LEU A 171 7.54 -13.69 -0.13
C LEU A 171 7.01 -12.66 0.88
N GLN A 172 6.97 -11.39 0.48
CA GLN A 172 6.49 -10.30 1.34
C GLN A 172 4.97 -10.42 1.58
N ILE A 173 4.22 -10.84 0.55
CA ILE A 173 2.79 -11.12 0.66
C ILE A 173 2.53 -12.33 1.58
N ILE A 174 3.28 -13.43 1.40
CA ILE A 174 3.19 -14.61 2.27
C ILE A 174 3.50 -14.25 3.71
N SER A 175 4.57 -13.48 3.96
CA SER A 175 4.93 -13.02 5.29
C SER A 175 3.79 -12.24 5.96
N ASN A 176 3.09 -11.39 5.21
CA ASN A 176 1.94 -10.64 5.73
C ASN A 176 0.73 -11.54 6.03
N VAL A 177 0.47 -12.53 5.18
CA VAL A 177 -0.58 -13.52 5.42
C VAL A 177 -0.29 -14.34 6.68
N VAL A 178 0.97 -14.77 6.88
CA VAL A 178 1.41 -15.50 8.08
C VAL A 178 1.26 -14.67 9.36
N ARG A 179 1.46 -13.34 9.26
CA ARG A 179 1.23 -12.39 10.36
C ARG A 179 -0.26 -12.12 10.64
N GLY A 180 -1.18 -12.77 9.92
CA GLY A 180 -2.62 -12.70 10.16
C GLY A 180 -3.40 -11.88 9.13
N ASN A 181 -2.74 -11.30 8.11
CA ASN A 181 -3.43 -10.57 7.06
C ASN A 181 -3.99 -11.51 5.97
N TYR A 182 -4.98 -12.30 6.35
CA TYR A 182 -5.54 -13.35 5.50
C TYR A 182 -6.31 -12.83 4.28
N SER A 183 -6.66 -11.55 4.23
CA SER A 183 -7.31 -10.92 3.07
C SER A 183 -6.42 -10.99 1.83
N LEU A 184 -5.08 -11.01 2.00
CA LEU A 184 -4.11 -11.15 0.91
C LEU A 184 -4.02 -12.56 0.33
N ILE A 185 -4.66 -13.57 0.94
CA ILE A 185 -4.67 -14.93 0.38
C ILE A 185 -5.23 -14.91 -1.04
N GLN A 186 -6.20 -14.05 -1.34
CA GLN A 186 -6.80 -13.94 -2.67
C GLN A 186 -5.78 -13.60 -3.76
N VAL A 187 -4.73 -12.84 -3.40
CA VAL A 187 -3.61 -12.49 -4.28
C VAL A 187 -2.70 -13.69 -4.53
N LEU A 188 -2.59 -14.58 -3.54
CA LEU A 188 -1.79 -15.79 -3.62
C LEU A 188 -2.51 -16.95 -4.32
N ILE A 189 -3.86 -16.98 -4.39
CA ILE A 189 -4.64 -18.07 -5.00
C ILE A 189 -4.11 -18.48 -6.39
N PRO A 190 -3.82 -17.56 -7.33
CA PRO A 190 -3.27 -17.92 -8.63
C PRO A 190 -1.89 -18.58 -8.59
N TYR A 191 -1.15 -18.39 -7.49
CA TYR A 191 0.18 -18.95 -7.26
C TYR A 191 0.18 -20.18 -6.36
N LEU A 192 -0.93 -20.48 -5.67
CA LEU A 192 -1.08 -21.65 -4.80
C LEU A 192 -0.72 -22.99 -5.47
N PRO A 193 -0.97 -23.25 -6.77
CA PRO A 193 -0.47 -24.48 -7.43
C PRO A 193 1.05 -24.64 -7.41
N ARG A 194 1.80 -23.53 -7.30
CA ARG A 194 3.26 -23.57 -7.11
C ARG A 194 3.65 -23.75 -5.64
N PHE A 195 2.73 -23.47 -4.72
CA PHE A 195 2.94 -23.63 -3.29
C PHE A 195 2.81 -25.08 -2.80
N ASP A 196 2.30 -26.00 -3.63
CA ASP A 196 2.21 -27.43 -3.34
C ASP A 196 3.55 -28.04 -2.89
N VAL A 197 4.65 -27.65 -3.54
CA VAL A 197 5.99 -28.14 -3.18
C VAL A 197 6.41 -27.68 -1.78
N TYR A 198 5.98 -26.49 -1.36
CA TYR A 198 6.30 -25.94 -0.04
C TYR A 198 5.41 -26.51 1.07
N LEU A 199 4.29 -27.14 0.73
CA LEU A 199 3.46 -27.86 1.71
C LEU A 199 4.22 -29.03 2.33
N LEU A 200 5.16 -29.59 1.56
CA LEU A 200 6.07 -30.66 1.96
C LEU A 200 7.37 -30.11 2.60
N SER A 201 7.44 -28.81 2.93
CA SER A 201 8.52 -28.25 3.75
C SER A 201 8.04 -28.08 5.20
N PRO A 202 8.69 -28.72 6.19
CA PRO A 202 8.31 -28.63 7.61
C PRO A 202 8.29 -27.19 8.16
N GLN A 203 9.08 -26.30 7.58
CA GLN A 203 9.19 -24.90 7.97
C GLN A 203 8.01 -24.06 7.46
N MET A 204 7.43 -24.44 6.32
CA MET A 204 6.39 -23.68 5.62
C MET A 204 5.00 -24.32 5.74
N SER A 205 4.92 -25.60 6.13
CA SER A 205 3.66 -26.35 6.18
C SER A 205 2.67 -25.73 7.17
N THR A 206 3.13 -25.30 8.36
CA THR A 206 2.25 -24.68 9.37
C THR A 206 1.62 -23.38 8.84
N ALA A 207 2.44 -22.55 8.18
CA ALA A 207 1.98 -21.31 7.55
C ALA A 207 0.95 -21.58 6.44
N LEU A 208 1.23 -22.55 5.56
CA LEU A 208 0.31 -22.93 4.48
C LEU A 208 -0.99 -23.55 5.00
N LEU A 209 -0.93 -24.33 6.08
CA LEU A 209 -2.12 -24.89 6.70
C LEU A 209 -2.99 -23.81 7.36
N ASN A 210 -2.39 -22.80 7.99
CA ASN A 210 -3.13 -21.65 8.50
C ASN A 210 -3.81 -20.86 7.37
N ILE A 211 -3.16 -20.78 6.20
CA ILE A 211 -3.75 -20.21 4.98
C ILE A 211 -4.96 -21.04 4.53
N TYR A 212 -4.85 -22.37 4.52
CA TYR A 212 -5.94 -23.25 4.14
C TYR A 212 -7.11 -23.19 5.13
N MET A 213 -6.83 -23.18 6.42
CA MET A 213 -7.85 -23.01 7.47
C MET A 213 -8.59 -21.66 7.32
N SER A 214 -7.86 -20.60 6.97
CA SER A 214 -8.48 -19.29 6.70
C SER A 214 -9.33 -19.29 5.42
N LEU A 215 -8.94 -20.04 4.38
CA LEU A 215 -9.77 -20.23 3.19
C LEU A 215 -11.05 -21.02 3.49
N ILE A 216 -10.97 -22.02 4.37
CA ILE A 216 -12.13 -22.79 4.84
C ILE A 216 -13.08 -21.88 5.61
N SER A 217 -12.59 -21.07 6.55
CA SER A 217 -13.44 -20.15 7.33
C SER A 217 -14.11 -19.08 6.47
N GLN A 218 -13.49 -18.67 5.37
CA GLN A 218 -14.06 -17.76 4.38
C GLN A 218 -14.98 -18.45 3.35
N ASN A 219 -15.28 -19.74 3.53
CA ASN A 219 -16.13 -20.55 2.64
C ASN A 219 -15.59 -20.64 1.19
N ARG A 220 -14.27 -20.55 1.01
CA ARG A 220 -13.57 -20.61 -0.29
C ARG A 220 -12.90 -21.97 -0.53
N THR A 221 -13.55 -23.04 -0.09
CA THR A 221 -13.03 -24.43 -0.14
C THR A 221 -12.80 -24.94 -1.56
N LYS A 222 -13.48 -24.40 -2.58
CA LYS A 222 -13.28 -24.77 -3.99
C LYS A 222 -11.84 -24.56 -4.46
N SER A 223 -11.17 -23.52 -3.96
CA SER A 223 -9.76 -23.24 -4.29
C SER A 223 -8.79 -24.25 -3.68
N LEU A 224 -9.24 -25.03 -2.69
CA LEU A 224 -8.43 -26.01 -1.97
C LEU A 224 -8.45 -27.41 -2.59
N ALA A 225 -9.43 -27.69 -3.46
CA ALA A 225 -9.61 -29.02 -4.06
C ALA A 225 -8.36 -29.53 -4.79
N GLN A 226 -7.61 -28.61 -5.43
CA GLN A 226 -6.36 -28.93 -6.14
C GLN A 226 -5.22 -29.37 -5.20
N PHE A 227 -5.26 -29.03 -3.91
CA PHE A 227 -4.21 -29.35 -2.91
C PHE A 227 -4.47 -30.65 -2.15
N MET A 228 -5.64 -31.26 -2.33
CA MET A 228 -6.02 -32.47 -1.60
C MET A 228 -5.06 -33.65 -1.80
N PRO A 229 -4.47 -33.88 -2.99
CA PRO A 229 -3.45 -34.92 -3.18
C PRO A 229 -2.20 -34.67 -2.32
N THR A 230 -1.71 -33.44 -2.29
CA THR A 230 -0.51 -33.04 -1.53
C THR A 230 -0.74 -33.11 -0.02
N LEU A 231 -1.92 -32.68 0.46
CA LEU A 231 -2.33 -32.82 1.86
C LEU A 231 -2.39 -34.29 2.29
N LYS A 232 -2.90 -35.17 1.42
CA LYS A 232 -2.93 -36.61 1.69
C LYS A 232 -1.53 -37.21 1.83
N LEU A 233 -0.58 -36.78 1.00
CA LEU A 233 0.83 -37.18 1.11
C LEU A 233 1.48 -36.63 2.40
N ALA A 234 1.23 -35.37 2.74
CA ALA A 234 1.74 -34.76 3.96
C ALA A 234 1.19 -35.45 5.23
N ALA A 235 -0.09 -35.86 5.23
CA ALA A 235 -0.72 -36.59 6.34
C ALA A 235 -0.09 -37.97 6.61
N GLN A 236 0.50 -38.59 5.57
CA GLN A 236 1.14 -39.90 5.64
C GLN A 236 2.61 -39.83 6.06
N SER A 237 3.23 -38.64 6.01
CA SER A 237 4.62 -38.45 6.41
C SER A 237 4.76 -38.22 7.91
N ASN A 238 5.76 -38.87 8.53
CA ASN A 238 6.09 -38.69 9.95
C ASN A 238 6.78 -37.35 10.24
N GLU A 239 7.23 -36.60 9.23
CA GLU A 239 7.86 -35.29 9.43
C GLU A 239 6.86 -34.20 9.83
N PHE A 240 5.56 -34.41 9.57
CA PHE A 240 4.49 -33.43 9.82
C PHE A 240 3.60 -33.78 11.01
N ILE A 241 4.08 -34.60 11.95
CA ILE A 241 3.29 -35.06 13.12
C ILE A 241 2.60 -33.89 13.85
N ASN A 242 3.31 -32.77 14.07
CA ASN A 242 2.77 -31.60 14.75
C ASN A 242 1.64 -30.90 13.99
N ASN A 243 1.56 -31.08 12.68
CA ASN A 243 0.57 -30.47 11.79
C ASN A 243 -0.51 -31.46 11.34
N ARG A 244 -0.35 -32.76 11.63
CA ARG A 244 -1.19 -33.85 11.12
C ARG A 244 -2.67 -33.71 11.49
N THR A 245 -2.96 -33.23 12.70
CA THR A 245 -4.33 -32.93 13.13
C THR A 245 -4.99 -31.82 12.32
N THR A 246 -4.22 -30.81 11.90
CA THR A 246 -4.71 -29.73 11.04
C THR A 246 -4.84 -30.19 9.58
N ILE A 247 -3.93 -31.03 9.09
CA ILE A 247 -3.98 -31.60 7.73
C ILE A 247 -5.20 -32.51 7.55
N CYS A 248 -5.59 -33.26 8.58
CA CYS A 248 -6.73 -34.18 8.52
C CYS A 248 -8.11 -33.52 8.65
N LYS A 249 -8.17 -32.26 9.10
CA LYS A 249 -9.41 -31.48 9.20
C LYS A 249 -9.78 -30.87 7.84
#